data_AF-A0A423X4B5-F1
#
_entry.id   AF-A0A423X4B5-F1
#
_cell.length_a   1.000
_cell.length_b   1.000
_cell.length_c   1.000
_cell.angle_alpha   90.00
_cell.angle_beta   90.00
_cell.angle_gamma   90.00
#
_symmetry.space_group_name_H-M   'P 1'
#
loop_
_entity.id
_entity.type
_entity.pdbx_description
1 polymer ?
#
loop_
_entity_poly.entity_id
_entity_poly.type
_entity_poly.pdbx_seq_one_letter_code
_entity_poly.pdbx_strand_id
1 'polypeptide(L)'
;MSSGTSSSGYSLDKIPVQQPPAGQTSNFVNPPSLGPEVITVDAVFTSIMLVIVMLRTFVRWKWVQVWELSDYWIGGTHGYGYFRYTSHFEAGLSRNTDLSFFFFCSGIKEAGYGRHMWDVPVSWVLNNRNVRLMSSNGIIFPITIFFAKASILLLYLRIFGVNRWLRTTIYIGITLLAIFYTAMACAGIVGVVQCVGLAAASIQFCSDIGGPIQLAQSAFNVITDVWILILPMPLVLKLQMPRARKIGLLAVFAVGSVACGASMTRLIEFAIRYHSKDNFWDHAIDSEVSFFTAKTTRILGIV
;
A
#
# COMPACT_ATOMS: atom_id res chain seq x y z
N MET A 1 9.57 29.78 -4.54
CA MET A 1 11.04 29.71 -4.60
C MET A 1 11.58 30.60 -3.49
N SER A 2 11.85 30.04 -2.32
CA SER A 2 12.49 30.74 -1.21
C SER A 2 13.88 30.11 -1.04
N SER A 3 14.89 30.77 -1.60
CA SER A 3 16.30 30.41 -1.48
C SER A 3 16.72 30.47 -0.02
N GLY A 4 16.89 29.30 0.61
CA GLY A 4 17.34 29.17 1.99
C GLY A 4 18.84 29.38 2.10
N THR A 5 19.28 30.64 2.17
CA THR A 5 20.67 30.98 2.52
C THR A 5 20.83 30.88 4.04
N SER A 6 21.65 29.94 4.52
CA SER A 6 22.11 29.98 5.91
C SER A 6 23.16 31.08 6.07
N SER A 7 23.27 31.64 7.27
CA SER A 7 24.15 32.76 7.66
C SER A 7 25.66 32.50 7.56
N SER A 8 26.08 31.39 6.96
CA SER A 8 27.49 30.95 6.88
C SER A 8 28.04 30.82 5.45
N GLY A 9 27.36 31.36 4.44
CA GLY A 9 27.87 31.43 3.06
C GLY A 9 27.82 30.10 2.27
N TYR A 10 27.30 29.02 2.88
CA TYR A 10 27.08 27.74 2.22
C TYR A 10 25.70 27.70 1.55
N SER A 11 25.65 27.53 0.23
CA SER A 11 24.39 27.31 -0.49
C SER A 11 23.89 25.87 -0.24
N LEU A 12 22.87 25.73 0.61
CA LEU A 12 22.22 24.45 0.95
C LEU A 12 21.62 23.71 -0.28
N ASP A 13 21.42 24.44 -1.38
CA ASP A 13 20.96 23.91 -2.67
C ASP A 13 22.01 23.08 -3.42
N LYS A 14 23.29 23.14 -3.03
CA LYS A 14 24.40 22.44 -3.69
C LYS A 14 24.96 21.28 -2.88
N ILE A 15 24.45 21.08 -1.67
CA ILE A 15 24.90 20.01 -0.77
C ILE A 15 23.94 18.83 -0.97
N PRO A 16 24.45 17.65 -1.40
CA PRO A 16 23.60 16.48 -1.53
C PRO A 16 23.22 15.93 -0.15
N VAL A 17 22.05 15.31 -0.05
CA VAL A 17 21.58 14.65 1.19
C VAL A 17 22.50 13.50 1.57
N GLN A 18 23.09 12.83 0.58
CA GLN A 18 24.07 11.78 0.77
C GLN A 18 25.29 11.99 -0.15
N GLN A 19 26.47 11.59 0.30
CA GLN A 19 27.64 11.54 -0.58
C GLN A 19 27.46 10.47 -1.67
N PRO A 20 27.77 10.78 -2.94
CA PRO A 20 27.68 9.81 -4.02
C PRO A 20 28.72 8.70 -3.85
N PRO A 21 28.44 7.47 -4.32
CA PRO A 21 29.41 6.38 -4.35
C PRO A 21 30.65 6.73 -5.21
N ALA A 22 31.77 6.08 -4.94
CA ALA A 22 33.04 6.36 -5.62
C ALA A 22 32.90 6.29 -7.15
N GLY A 23 33.25 7.38 -7.84
CA GLY A 23 33.18 7.50 -9.30
C GLY A 23 31.91 8.16 -9.86
N GLN A 24 30.94 8.53 -9.02
CA GLN A 24 29.76 9.30 -9.43
C GLN A 24 29.76 10.72 -8.84
N THR A 25 29.17 11.66 -9.57
CA THR A 25 28.96 13.05 -9.13
C THR A 25 27.47 13.35 -9.05
N SER A 26 27.03 14.02 -7.99
CA SER A 26 25.65 14.47 -7.81
C SER A 26 25.16 15.35 -8.97
N ASN A 27 24.00 15.03 -9.52
CA ASN A 27 23.35 15.79 -10.59
C ASN A 27 22.01 16.37 -10.12
N PHE A 28 21.99 17.65 -9.77
CA PHE A 28 20.80 18.34 -9.27
C PHE A 28 19.88 18.91 -10.35
N VAL A 29 20.33 18.97 -11.61
CA VAL A 29 19.61 19.66 -12.70
C VAL A 29 18.70 18.69 -13.44
N ASN A 30 19.19 17.50 -13.78
CA ASN A 30 18.43 16.43 -14.43
C ASN A 30 18.87 15.07 -13.89
N PRO A 31 18.46 14.71 -12.66
CA PRO A 31 18.78 13.41 -12.10
C PRO A 31 18.02 12.29 -12.80
N PRO A 32 18.62 11.10 -12.96
CA PRO A 32 17.87 9.91 -13.32
C PRO A 32 16.78 9.68 -12.28
N SER A 33 15.55 9.42 -12.73
CA SER A 33 14.41 9.23 -11.83
C SER A 33 13.51 8.10 -12.28
N LEU A 34 13.17 7.21 -11.35
CA LEU A 34 12.16 6.15 -11.53
C LEU A 34 10.73 6.67 -11.34
N GLY A 35 10.55 7.92 -10.90
CA GLY A 35 9.25 8.50 -10.60
C GLY A 35 8.20 8.39 -11.72
N PRO A 36 8.51 8.74 -12.99
CA PRO A 36 7.56 8.62 -14.10
C PRO A 36 7.12 7.19 -14.38
N GLU A 37 8.02 6.22 -14.23
CA GLU A 37 7.72 4.79 -14.41
C GLU A 37 6.73 4.31 -13.35
N VAL A 38 7.02 4.63 -12.08
CA VAL A 38 6.15 4.31 -10.93
C VAL A 38 4.75 4.90 -11.10
N ILE A 39 4.66 6.20 -11.44
CA ILE A 39 3.37 6.89 -11.64
C ILE A 39 2.56 6.27 -12.77
N THR A 40 3.20 5.99 -13.91
CA THR A 40 2.52 5.48 -15.10
C THR A 40 1.87 4.13 -14.80
N VAL A 41 2.61 3.27 -14.13
CA VAL A 41 2.13 1.94 -13.79
C VAL A 41 1.00 1.99 -12.78
N ASP A 42 1.18 2.74 -11.69
CA ASP A 42 0.18 2.85 -10.63
C ASP A 42 -1.13 3.48 -11.16
N ALA A 43 -1.02 4.42 -12.11
CA ALA A 43 -2.17 4.99 -12.82
C ALA A 43 -2.94 3.94 -13.63
N VAL A 44 -2.24 3.05 -14.33
CA VAL A 44 -2.86 1.97 -15.12
C VAL A 44 -3.60 0.99 -14.20
N PHE A 45 -2.95 0.52 -13.12
CA PHE A 45 -3.57 -0.41 -12.18
C PHE A 45 -4.78 0.21 -11.46
N THR A 46 -4.66 1.45 -11.02
CA THR A 46 -5.76 2.19 -10.37
C THR A 46 -6.94 2.36 -11.33
N SER A 47 -6.68 2.69 -12.60
CA SER A 47 -7.73 2.80 -13.63
C SER A 47 -8.45 1.47 -13.87
N ILE A 48 -7.71 0.36 -13.94
CA ILE A 48 -8.28 -0.98 -14.08
C ILE A 48 -9.15 -1.32 -12.85
N MET A 49 -8.66 -1.04 -11.64
CA MET A 49 -9.41 -1.29 -10.41
C MET A 49 -10.70 -0.46 -10.34
N LEU A 50 -10.65 0.83 -10.73
CA LEU A 50 -11.83 1.68 -10.82
C LEU A 50 -12.87 1.11 -11.78
N VAL A 51 -12.47 0.67 -12.97
CA VAL A 51 -13.39 0.05 -13.93
C VAL A 51 -14.00 -1.23 -13.37
N ILE A 52 -13.22 -2.09 -12.71
CA ILE A 52 -13.72 -3.33 -12.10
C ILE A 52 -14.70 -3.02 -10.96
N VAL A 53 -14.39 -2.04 -10.11
CA VAL A 53 -15.27 -1.63 -9.00
C VAL A 53 -16.55 -1.03 -9.55
N MET A 54 -16.48 -0.12 -10.53
CA MET A 54 -17.66 0.46 -11.18
C MET A 54 -18.53 -0.61 -11.83
N LEU A 55 -17.92 -1.55 -12.55
CA LEU A 55 -18.63 -2.67 -13.16
C LEU A 55 -19.30 -3.55 -12.10
N ARG A 56 -18.60 -3.87 -11.01
CA ARG A 56 -19.13 -4.66 -9.90
C ARG A 56 -20.29 -3.95 -9.19
N THR A 57 -20.19 -2.65 -8.94
CA THR A 57 -21.27 -1.85 -8.37
C THR A 57 -22.46 -1.77 -9.33
N PHE A 58 -22.22 -1.56 -10.63
CA PHE A 58 -23.25 -1.49 -11.65
C PHE A 58 -23.99 -2.83 -11.83
N VAL A 59 -23.25 -3.94 -11.93
CA VAL A 59 -23.84 -5.30 -12.05
C VAL A 59 -24.68 -5.61 -10.82
N ARG A 60 -24.21 -5.30 -9.61
CA ARG A 60 -25.00 -5.53 -8.39
C ARG A 60 -26.22 -4.64 -8.31
N TRP A 61 -26.11 -3.39 -8.74
CA TRP A 61 -27.24 -2.45 -8.76
C TRP A 61 -28.32 -2.84 -9.77
N LYS A 62 -27.92 -3.27 -10.97
CA LYS A 62 -28.84 -3.62 -12.07
C LYS A 62 -29.35 -5.07 -12.04
N TRP A 63 -28.51 -6.03 -11.68
CA TRP A 63 -28.80 -7.47 -11.88
C TRP A 63 -29.09 -8.24 -10.60
N VAL A 64 -28.58 -7.82 -9.44
CA VAL A 64 -28.86 -8.49 -8.15
C VAL A 64 -30.08 -7.86 -7.48
N GLN A 65 -31.14 -7.68 -8.26
CA GLN A 65 -32.49 -7.38 -7.77
C GLN A 65 -33.17 -8.69 -7.32
N VAL A 66 -32.69 -9.31 -6.23
CA VAL A 66 -33.51 -10.35 -5.57
C VAL A 66 -34.53 -9.63 -4.69
N TRP A 67 -35.59 -9.15 -5.34
CA TRP A 67 -36.84 -8.75 -4.71
C TRP A 67 -37.74 -9.97 -4.66
N GLU A 68 -37.42 -10.94 -3.80
CA GLU A 68 -38.42 -11.94 -3.43
C GLU A 68 -39.32 -11.31 -2.35
N LEU A 69 -40.55 -10.99 -2.74
CA LEU A 69 -41.59 -10.38 -1.88
C LEU A 69 -41.93 -11.22 -0.62
N SER A 70 -41.36 -12.42 -0.42
CA SER A 70 -41.66 -13.29 0.73
C SER A 70 -40.82 -13.03 1.99
N ASP A 71 -39.72 -12.27 1.91
CA ASP A 71 -38.76 -12.10 3.02
C ASP A 71 -39.03 -10.89 3.95
N TYR A 72 -40.22 -10.30 3.84
CA TYR A 72 -40.56 -9.05 4.52
C TYR A 72 -40.70 -9.15 6.05
N TRP A 73 -40.76 -10.36 6.63
CA TRP A 73 -41.05 -10.52 8.06
C TRP A 73 -39.90 -11.02 8.93
N ILE A 74 -38.81 -11.55 8.37
CA ILE A 74 -37.68 -12.06 9.17
C ILE A 74 -36.29 -11.59 8.65
N GLY A 75 -36.17 -11.15 7.38
CA GLY A 75 -34.88 -10.75 6.78
C GLY A 75 -34.61 -9.23 6.66
N GLY A 76 -35.61 -8.39 6.90
CA GLY A 76 -35.62 -6.98 6.50
C GLY A 76 -34.60 -6.06 7.18
N THR A 77 -34.17 -6.34 8.41
CA THR A 77 -33.24 -5.48 9.15
C THR A 77 -31.77 -5.88 9.01
N HIS A 78 -31.47 -7.16 8.76
CA HIS A 78 -30.08 -7.59 8.57
C HIS A 78 -29.64 -7.63 7.10
N GLY A 79 -30.50 -7.99 6.14
CA GLY A 79 -30.12 -8.11 4.73
C GLY A 79 -29.91 -6.77 4.03
N TYR A 80 -30.85 -5.82 4.21
CA TYR A 80 -30.78 -4.48 3.61
C TYR A 80 -29.67 -3.62 4.21
N GLY A 81 -29.48 -3.71 5.53
CA GLY A 81 -28.35 -3.09 6.22
C GLY A 81 -27.04 -3.62 5.65
N TYR A 82 -26.85 -4.94 5.60
CA TYR A 82 -25.61 -5.56 5.13
C TYR A 82 -25.28 -5.24 3.67
N PHE A 83 -26.27 -5.23 2.78
CA PHE A 83 -26.05 -4.85 1.37
C PHE A 83 -25.60 -3.39 1.25
N ARG A 84 -26.26 -2.47 1.96
CA ARG A 84 -25.90 -1.04 2.00
C ARG A 84 -24.53 -0.82 2.65
N TYR A 85 -24.20 -1.56 3.71
CA TYR A 85 -22.85 -1.60 4.29
C TYR A 85 -21.83 -2.07 3.27
N THR A 86 -22.09 -3.15 2.51
CA THR A 86 -21.14 -3.66 1.52
C THR A 86 -20.92 -2.71 0.34
N SER A 87 -21.96 -2.00 -0.15
CA SER A 87 -21.80 -1.03 -1.23
C SER A 87 -21.10 0.25 -0.78
N HIS A 88 -21.41 0.75 0.42
CA HIS A 88 -20.70 1.91 0.99
C HIS A 88 -19.25 1.57 1.36
N PHE A 89 -18.99 0.34 1.82
CA PHE A 89 -17.66 -0.14 2.12
C PHE A 89 -16.81 -0.31 0.85
N GLU A 90 -17.36 -0.92 -0.22
CA GLU A 90 -16.67 -1.04 -1.53
C GLU A 90 -16.40 0.34 -2.16
N ALA A 91 -17.34 1.29 -2.08
CA ALA A 91 -17.13 2.66 -2.55
C ALA A 91 -16.11 3.45 -1.70
N GLY A 92 -16.08 3.21 -0.39
CA GLY A 92 -15.08 3.78 0.52
C GLY A 92 -13.68 3.24 0.22
N LEU A 93 -13.57 1.95 -0.12
CA LEU A 93 -12.31 1.33 -0.53
C LEU A 93 -11.73 2.00 -1.77
N SER A 94 -12.56 2.19 -2.80
CA SER A 94 -12.18 2.88 -4.04
C SER A 94 -11.72 4.31 -3.77
N ARG A 95 -12.49 5.08 -2.99
CA ARG A 95 -12.14 6.46 -2.64
C ARG A 95 -10.84 6.56 -1.85
N ASN A 96 -10.60 5.62 -0.94
CA ASN A 96 -9.36 5.57 -0.19
C ASN A 96 -8.17 5.25 -1.10
N THR A 97 -8.29 4.27 -2.01
CA THR A 97 -7.23 3.98 -2.99
C THR A 97 -6.95 5.17 -3.92
N ASP A 98 -7.97 5.91 -4.35
CA ASP A 98 -7.81 7.11 -5.20
C ASP A 98 -7.09 8.25 -4.45
N LEU A 99 -7.40 8.42 -3.16
CA LEU A 99 -6.75 9.41 -2.30
C LEU A 99 -5.28 9.03 -2.08
N SER A 100 -5.00 7.76 -1.80
CA SER A 100 -3.64 7.19 -1.68
C SER A 100 -2.84 7.42 -2.95
N PHE A 101 -3.43 7.13 -4.10
CA PHE A 101 -2.83 7.35 -5.41
C PHE A 101 -2.49 8.83 -5.64
N PHE A 102 -3.40 9.74 -5.30
CA PHE A 102 -3.19 11.18 -5.43
C PHE A 102 -2.06 11.71 -4.53
N PHE A 103 -2.04 11.30 -3.25
CA PHE A 103 -0.98 11.67 -2.32
C PHE A 103 0.37 11.05 -2.69
N PHE A 104 0.36 9.82 -3.21
CA PHE A 104 1.56 9.16 -3.71
C PHE A 104 2.10 9.84 -4.96
N CYS A 105 1.26 10.15 -5.95
CA CYS A 105 1.66 10.87 -7.17
C CYS A 105 2.15 12.30 -6.87
N SER A 106 1.51 13.02 -5.95
CA SER A 106 2.00 14.33 -5.51
C SER A 106 3.31 14.21 -4.74
N GLY A 107 3.47 13.16 -3.93
CA GLY A 107 4.74 12.76 -3.32
C GLY A 107 5.83 12.44 -4.34
N ILE A 108 5.53 11.80 -5.46
CA ILE A 108 6.55 11.52 -6.49
C ILE A 108 6.94 12.79 -7.26
N LYS A 109 5.96 13.59 -7.67
CA LYS A 109 6.20 14.79 -8.49
C LYS A 109 6.82 15.94 -7.70
N GLU A 110 6.35 16.18 -6.48
CA GLU A 110 6.87 17.27 -5.63
C GLU A 110 7.99 16.78 -4.69
N ALA A 111 7.94 15.49 -4.28
CA ALA A 111 8.80 14.96 -3.22
C ALA A 111 10.11 14.29 -3.67
N GLY A 112 10.44 14.30 -4.97
CA GLY A 112 11.70 13.75 -5.48
C GLY A 112 11.84 12.23 -5.31
N TYR A 113 10.76 11.53 -4.97
CA TYR A 113 10.74 10.07 -4.86
C TYR A 113 11.21 9.41 -6.16
N GLY A 114 12.06 8.38 -6.03
CA GLY A 114 12.66 7.69 -7.16
C GLY A 114 13.89 8.37 -7.77
N ARG A 115 14.45 9.40 -7.12
CA ARG A 115 15.81 9.90 -7.38
C ARG A 115 16.76 9.34 -6.33
N HIS A 116 18.02 9.16 -6.70
CA HIS A 116 19.05 8.80 -5.73
C HIS A 116 19.22 9.87 -4.65
N MET A 117 19.48 9.47 -3.41
CA MET A 117 19.65 10.41 -2.29
C MET A 117 20.83 11.40 -2.49
N TRP A 118 21.83 11.04 -3.28
CA TRP A 118 22.93 11.96 -3.62
C TRP A 118 22.57 12.98 -4.72
N ASP A 119 21.43 12.84 -5.39
CA ASP A 119 20.94 13.78 -6.39
C ASP A 119 19.88 14.75 -5.84
N VAL A 120 19.52 14.61 -4.57
CA VAL A 120 18.56 15.46 -3.87
C VAL A 120 19.33 16.49 -3.01
N PRO A 121 19.06 17.80 -3.16
CA PRO A 121 19.73 18.81 -2.36
C PRO A 121 19.17 18.88 -0.93
N VAL A 122 20.01 19.23 0.04
CA VAL A 122 19.62 19.30 1.47
C VAL A 122 18.56 20.37 1.71
N SER A 123 18.60 21.50 1.00
CA SER A 123 17.55 22.53 1.07
C SER A 123 16.15 21.99 0.78
N TRP A 124 16.06 20.96 -0.05
CA TRP A 124 14.82 20.32 -0.43
C TRP A 124 14.26 19.43 0.69
N VAL A 125 15.11 18.69 1.40
CA VAL A 125 14.73 17.88 2.59
C VAL A 125 14.48 18.76 3.81
N LEU A 126 15.09 19.94 3.89
CA LEU A 126 14.80 20.91 4.95
C LEU A 126 13.48 21.65 4.76
N ASN A 127 12.84 21.52 3.60
CA ASN A 127 11.53 22.10 3.38
C ASN A 127 10.44 21.27 4.07
N ASN A 128 9.82 21.86 5.08
CA ASN A 128 8.76 21.23 5.87
C ASN A 128 7.60 20.69 5.03
N ARG A 129 7.26 21.32 3.89
CA ARG A 129 6.19 20.84 3.01
C ARG A 129 6.54 19.49 2.40
N ASN A 130 7.77 19.36 1.93
CA ASN A 130 8.26 18.21 1.22
C ASN A 130 8.34 16.98 2.14
N VAL A 131 8.93 17.15 3.33
CA VAL A 131 9.02 16.07 4.33
C VAL A 131 7.64 15.62 4.77
N ARG A 132 6.71 16.55 5.01
CA ARG A 132 5.32 16.19 5.37
C ARG A 132 4.62 15.40 4.28
N LEU A 133 4.82 15.75 3.00
CA LEU A 133 4.28 14.99 1.88
C LEU A 133 4.87 13.56 1.85
N MET A 134 6.17 13.41 2.06
CA MET A 134 6.80 12.08 2.10
C MET A 134 6.30 11.24 3.29
N SER A 135 6.23 11.84 4.48
CA SER A 135 5.78 11.17 5.69
C SER A 135 4.28 10.83 5.67
N SER A 136 3.47 11.54 4.87
CA SER A 136 2.03 11.28 4.76
C SER A 136 1.69 9.87 4.25
N ASN A 137 2.58 9.28 3.44
CA ASN A 137 2.43 7.91 2.96
C ASN A 137 2.34 6.89 4.11
N GLY A 138 3.07 7.13 5.20
CA GLY A 138 3.03 6.28 6.40
C GLY A 138 1.67 6.25 7.12
N ILE A 139 0.76 7.18 6.81
CA ILE A 139 -0.61 7.22 7.34
C ILE A 139 -1.55 6.51 6.37
N ILE A 140 -1.44 6.85 5.09
CA ILE A 140 -2.42 6.49 4.09
C ILE A 140 -2.28 5.01 3.67
N PHE A 141 -1.05 4.52 3.55
CA PHE A 141 -0.75 3.14 3.20
C PHE A 141 -1.35 2.10 4.18
N PRO A 142 -1.11 2.17 5.53
CA PRO A 142 -1.69 1.21 6.45
C PRO A 142 -3.22 1.21 6.47
N ILE A 143 -3.85 2.39 6.32
CA ILE A 143 -5.31 2.51 6.27
C ILE A 143 -5.85 1.78 5.04
N THR A 144 -5.25 2.01 3.87
CA THR A 144 -5.67 1.39 2.61
C THR A 144 -5.59 -0.13 2.67
N ILE A 145 -4.48 -0.65 3.19
CA ILE A 145 -4.27 -2.09 3.34
C ILE A 145 -5.26 -2.71 4.32
N PHE A 146 -5.51 -2.06 5.46
CA PHE A 146 -6.51 -2.55 6.41
C PHE A 146 -7.88 -2.73 5.75
N PHE A 147 -8.36 -1.70 5.03
CA PHE A 147 -9.64 -1.79 4.34
C PHE A 147 -9.63 -2.91 3.29
N ALA A 148 -8.57 -3.02 2.48
CA ALA A 148 -8.44 -4.09 1.48
C ALA A 148 -8.55 -5.49 2.10
N LYS A 149 -7.81 -5.76 3.18
CA LYS A 149 -7.85 -7.06 3.88
C LYS A 149 -9.18 -7.30 4.59
N ALA A 150 -9.74 -6.28 5.22
CA ALA A 150 -11.06 -6.36 5.85
C ALA A 150 -12.14 -6.69 4.82
N SER A 151 -12.06 -6.15 3.59
CA SER A 151 -12.96 -6.49 2.48
C SER A 151 -12.99 -7.98 2.16
N ILE A 152 -11.80 -8.58 2.05
CA ILE A 152 -11.64 -10.01 1.73
C ILE A 152 -12.18 -10.86 2.87
N LEU A 153 -11.88 -10.49 4.12
CA LEU A 153 -12.36 -11.19 5.31
C LEU A 153 -13.89 -11.12 5.44
N LEU A 154 -14.50 -9.96 5.17
CA LEU A 154 -15.95 -9.79 5.14
C LEU A 154 -16.59 -10.60 4.00
N LEU A 155 -15.93 -10.71 2.84
CA LEU A 155 -16.36 -11.58 1.75
C LEU A 155 -16.33 -13.05 2.17
N TYR A 156 -15.29 -13.50 2.88
CA TYR A 156 -15.22 -14.85 3.43
C TYR A 156 -16.29 -15.12 4.47
N LEU A 157 -16.59 -14.13 5.33
CA LEU A 157 -17.69 -14.22 6.28
C LEU A 157 -19.03 -14.39 5.55
N ARG A 158 -19.23 -13.70 4.42
CA ARG A 158 -20.45 -13.83 3.61
C ARG A 158 -20.59 -15.22 2.97
N ILE A 159 -19.50 -15.78 2.44
CA ILE A 159 -19.55 -17.06 1.73
C ILE A 159 -19.59 -18.25 2.70
N PHE A 160 -18.83 -18.18 3.79
CA PHE A 160 -18.54 -19.31 4.67
C PHE A 160 -18.96 -19.09 6.13
N GLY A 161 -19.72 -18.03 6.43
CA GLY A 161 -20.14 -17.64 7.78
C GLY A 161 -21.06 -18.64 8.50
N VAL A 162 -21.44 -19.74 7.83
CA VAL A 162 -22.19 -20.85 8.44
C VAL A 162 -21.35 -21.58 9.49
N ASN A 163 -20.02 -21.67 9.31
CA ASN A 163 -19.14 -22.32 10.28
C ASN A 163 -18.75 -21.36 11.41
N ARG A 164 -19.13 -21.69 12.65
CA ARG A 164 -18.85 -20.89 13.85
C ARG A 164 -17.35 -20.67 14.08
N TRP A 165 -16.51 -21.68 13.82
CA TRP A 165 -15.06 -21.57 13.99
C TRP A 165 -14.48 -20.51 13.07
N LEU A 166 -14.79 -20.60 11.77
CA LEU A 166 -14.30 -19.66 10.77
C LEU A 166 -14.77 -18.23 11.05
N ARG A 167 -16.04 -18.08 11.44
CA ARG A 167 -16.62 -16.79 11.80
C ARG A 167 -15.84 -16.12 12.94
N THR A 168 -15.57 -16.86 14.02
CA THR A 168 -14.81 -16.34 15.16
C THR A 168 -13.38 -15.99 14.75
N THR A 169 -12.71 -16.83 13.97
CA THR A 169 -11.35 -16.57 13.47
C THR A 169 -11.29 -15.31 12.59
N ILE A 170 -12.30 -15.09 11.74
CA ILE A 170 -12.41 -13.87 10.93
C ILE A 170 -12.59 -12.63 11.80
N TYR A 171 -13.49 -12.65 12.79
CA TYR A 171 -13.69 -11.49 13.68
C TYR A 171 -12.43 -11.17 14.50
N ILE A 172 -11.76 -12.20 15.04
CA ILE A 172 -10.48 -12.01 15.74
C ILE A 172 -9.43 -11.41 14.79
N GLY A 173 -9.34 -11.93 13.56
CA GLY A 173 -8.45 -11.40 12.53
C GLY A 173 -8.72 -9.93 12.22
N ILE A 174 -9.96 -9.55 11.94
CA ILE A 174 -10.33 -8.14 11.68
C ILE A 174 -9.92 -7.25 12.85
N THR A 175 -10.18 -7.67 14.09
CA THR A 175 -9.81 -6.89 15.28
C THR A 175 -8.29 -6.74 15.42
N LEU A 176 -7.52 -7.81 15.22
CA LEU A 176 -6.06 -7.76 15.28
C LEU A 176 -5.46 -6.87 14.17
N LEU A 177 -5.99 -6.98 12.95
CA LEU A 177 -5.60 -6.11 11.84
C LEU A 177 -5.94 -4.64 12.16
N ALA A 178 -7.12 -4.38 12.71
CA ALA A 178 -7.53 -3.03 13.08
C ALA A 178 -6.60 -2.42 14.11
N ILE A 179 -6.25 -3.17 15.17
CA ILE A 179 -5.31 -2.71 16.20
C ILE A 179 -3.94 -2.40 15.59
N PHE A 180 -3.39 -3.32 14.80
CA PHE A 180 -2.07 -3.17 14.21
C PHE A 180 -1.99 -1.99 13.23
N TYR A 181 -2.88 -1.93 12.23
CA TYR A 181 -2.84 -0.86 11.24
C TYR A 181 -3.23 0.51 11.81
N THR A 182 -4.07 0.56 12.84
CA THR A 182 -4.35 1.81 13.56
C THR A 182 -3.10 2.27 14.31
N ALA A 183 -2.36 1.38 14.97
CA ALA A 183 -1.10 1.72 15.63
C ALA A 183 -0.06 2.26 14.63
N MET A 184 0.05 1.64 13.45
CA MET A 184 0.94 2.11 12.37
C MET A 184 0.52 3.47 11.82
N ALA A 185 -0.78 3.69 11.61
CA ALA A 185 -1.29 4.99 11.18
C ALA A 185 -1.02 6.08 12.23
N CYS A 186 -1.19 5.78 13.53
CA CYS A 186 -0.82 6.68 14.62
C CYS A 186 0.67 6.99 14.62
N ALA A 187 1.54 5.99 14.42
CA ALA A 187 2.98 6.22 14.30
C ALA A 187 3.31 7.13 13.11
N GLY A 188 2.64 6.95 11.97
CA GLY A 188 2.75 7.83 10.81
C GLY A 188 2.36 9.28 11.11
N ILE A 189 1.26 9.50 11.86
CA ILE A 189 0.83 10.83 12.29
C ILE A 189 1.89 11.49 13.17
N VAL A 190 2.44 10.76 14.14
CA VAL A 190 3.53 11.26 14.99
C VAL A 190 4.76 11.60 14.13
N GLY A 191 5.09 10.77 13.15
CA GLY A 191 6.17 11.02 12.20
C GLY A 191 6.00 12.34 11.42
N VAL A 192 4.81 12.62 10.89
CA VAL A 192 4.52 13.87 10.16
C VAL A 192 4.69 15.11 11.04
N VAL A 193 4.46 14.99 12.35
CA VAL A 193 4.54 16.12 13.31
C VAL A 193 5.95 16.29 13.87
N GLN A 194 6.59 15.20 14.29
CA GLN A 194 7.85 15.23 15.05
C GLN A 194 9.10 15.08 14.18
N CYS A 195 9.01 14.44 13.01
CA CYS A 195 10.18 14.14 12.18
C CYS A 195 10.44 15.20 11.10
N VAL A 196 10.19 16.48 11.42
CA VAL A 196 10.34 17.61 10.50
C VAL A 196 11.48 18.53 10.95
N GLY A 197 12.42 18.82 10.04
CA GLY A 197 13.54 19.73 10.26
C GLY A 197 14.77 19.07 10.89
N LEU A 198 15.84 19.84 11.14
CA LEU A 198 17.13 19.31 11.62
C LEU A 198 17.05 18.65 13.00
N ALA A 199 16.14 19.11 13.88
CA ALA A 199 15.93 18.53 15.19
C ALA A 199 15.41 17.08 15.13
N ALA A 200 14.82 16.67 14.01
CA ALA A 200 14.38 15.30 13.79
C ALA A 200 15.57 14.31 13.71
N ALA A 201 16.75 14.76 13.29
CA ALA A 201 17.93 13.88 13.18
C ALA A 201 18.42 13.37 14.54
N SER A 202 18.13 14.08 15.63
CA SER A 202 18.45 13.66 17.00
C SER A 202 17.40 12.74 17.63
N ILE A 203 16.26 12.52 16.99
CA ILE A 203 15.16 11.72 17.53
C ILE A 203 15.28 10.29 16.99
N GLN A 204 15.56 9.32 17.86
CA GLN A 204 15.67 7.90 17.49
C GLN A 204 14.43 7.37 16.75
N PHE A 205 13.24 7.78 17.20
CA PHE A 205 11.96 7.41 16.58
C PHE A 205 11.88 7.79 15.08
N CYS A 206 12.51 8.89 14.67
CA CYS A 206 12.50 9.34 13.28
C CYS A 206 13.43 8.52 12.38
N SER A 207 14.47 7.91 12.95
CA SER A 207 15.26 6.89 12.25
C SER A 207 14.48 5.57 12.19
N ASP A 208 13.85 5.19 13.30
CA ASP A 208 13.15 3.92 13.43
C ASP A 208 11.89 3.84 12.53
N ILE A 209 11.22 4.97 12.28
CA ILE A 209 10.03 5.03 11.43
C ILE A 209 10.34 4.77 9.96
N GLY A 210 11.54 5.13 9.49
CA GLY A 210 11.97 4.95 8.10
C GLY A 210 12.57 3.57 7.83
N GLY A 211 13.09 2.91 8.87
CA GLY A 211 13.70 1.59 8.77
C GLY A 211 12.88 0.51 9.48
N PRO A 212 13.19 0.20 10.75
CA PRO A 212 12.76 -1.02 11.43
C PRO A 212 11.23 -1.13 11.53
N ILE A 213 10.53 -0.02 11.71
CA ILE A 213 9.06 0.01 11.75
C ILE A 213 8.48 -0.35 10.38
N GLN A 214 9.05 0.16 9.27
CA GLN A 214 8.61 -0.22 7.92
C GLN A 214 8.90 -1.69 7.60
N LEU A 215 10.02 -2.23 8.11
CA LEU A 215 10.35 -3.65 7.96
C LEU A 215 9.32 -4.52 8.67
N ALA A 216 8.99 -4.17 9.92
CA ALA A 216 7.97 -4.86 10.70
C ALA A 216 6.59 -4.78 10.03
N GLN A 217 6.22 -3.61 9.50
CA GLN A 217 4.97 -3.42 8.76
C GLN A 217 4.92 -4.29 7.51
N SER A 218 6.01 -4.35 6.73
CA SER A 218 6.11 -5.17 5.53
C SER A 218 6.03 -6.66 5.85
N ALA A 219 6.71 -7.11 6.91
CA ALA A 219 6.67 -8.49 7.35
C ALA A 219 5.25 -8.90 7.81
N PHE A 220 4.61 -8.07 8.61
CA PHE A 220 3.23 -8.31 9.06
C PHE A 220 2.25 -8.34 7.88
N ASN A 221 2.46 -7.49 6.87
CA ASN A 221 1.63 -7.49 5.67
C ASN A 221 1.69 -8.85 4.96
N VAL A 222 2.89 -9.37 4.72
CA VAL A 222 3.08 -10.68 4.08
C VAL A 222 2.49 -11.83 4.90
N ILE A 223 2.73 -11.85 6.22
CA ILE A 223 2.19 -12.89 7.11
C ILE A 223 0.67 -12.90 7.05
N THR A 224 0.05 -11.72 7.10
CA THR A 224 -1.41 -11.60 7.08
C THR A 224 -2.01 -11.95 5.72
N ASP A 225 -1.31 -11.70 4.61
CA ASP A 225 -1.73 -12.15 3.28
C ASP A 225 -1.74 -13.68 3.18
N VAL A 226 -0.67 -14.34 3.63
CA VAL A 226 -0.59 -15.81 3.68
C VAL A 226 -1.67 -16.39 4.59
N TRP A 227 -1.92 -15.77 5.76
CA TRP A 227 -2.96 -16.21 6.68
C TRP A 227 -4.36 -16.11 6.04
N ILE A 228 -4.68 -14.98 5.38
CA ILE A 228 -5.96 -14.79 4.67
C ILE A 228 -6.11 -15.84 3.57
N LEU A 229 -5.04 -16.16 2.83
CA LEU A 229 -5.09 -17.22 1.83
C LEU A 229 -5.33 -18.60 2.42
N ILE A 230 -4.71 -18.97 3.52
CA ILE A 230 -4.87 -20.32 4.08
C ILE A 230 -6.26 -20.49 4.71
N LEU A 231 -6.87 -19.40 5.18
CA LEU A 231 -8.10 -19.40 5.96
C LEU A 231 -9.27 -20.22 5.35
N PRO A 232 -9.58 -20.16 4.04
CA PRO A 232 -10.71 -20.90 3.48
C PRO A 232 -10.32 -22.31 3.00
N MET A 233 -9.03 -22.64 2.86
CA MET A 233 -8.59 -23.93 2.30
C MET A 233 -9.13 -25.16 3.07
N PRO A 234 -9.07 -25.22 4.42
CA PRO A 234 -9.60 -26.35 5.17
C PRO A 234 -11.09 -26.58 4.96
N LEU A 235 -11.85 -25.51 4.70
CA LEU A 235 -13.29 -25.60 4.49
C LEU A 235 -13.63 -26.04 3.07
N VAL A 236 -12.88 -25.55 2.08
CA VAL A 236 -13.04 -25.93 0.66
C VAL A 236 -12.76 -27.41 0.44
N LEU A 237 -11.80 -27.98 1.18
CA LEU A 237 -11.48 -29.40 1.11
C LEU A 237 -12.59 -30.30 1.68
N LYS A 238 -13.39 -29.80 2.62
CA LYS A 238 -14.45 -30.57 3.30
C LYS A 238 -15.83 -30.42 2.68
N LEU A 239 -16.06 -29.39 1.85
CA LEU A 239 -17.40 -29.04 1.36
C LEU A 239 -17.64 -29.54 -0.06
N GLN A 240 -18.64 -30.43 -0.24
CA GLN A 240 -19.06 -30.95 -1.54
C GLN A 240 -19.84 -29.90 -2.36
N MET A 241 -19.12 -28.90 -2.90
CA MET A 241 -19.71 -27.84 -3.72
C MET A 241 -19.78 -28.23 -5.21
N PRO A 242 -20.78 -27.73 -5.96
CA PRO A 242 -20.86 -27.92 -7.41
C PRO A 242 -19.66 -27.28 -8.13
N ARG A 243 -19.15 -27.98 -9.15
CA ARG A 243 -17.85 -27.70 -9.81
C ARG A 243 -17.69 -26.24 -10.27
N ALA A 244 -18.76 -25.59 -10.75
CA ALA A 244 -18.73 -24.19 -11.18
C ALA A 244 -18.36 -23.20 -10.05
N ARG A 245 -18.89 -23.39 -8.82
CA ARG A 245 -18.55 -22.54 -7.67
C ARG A 245 -17.14 -22.83 -7.15
N LYS A 246 -16.70 -24.08 -7.26
CA LYS A 246 -15.33 -24.49 -6.90
C LYS A 246 -14.28 -23.85 -7.81
N ILE A 247 -14.55 -23.75 -9.12
CA ILE A 247 -13.66 -23.10 -10.09
C ILE A 247 -13.56 -21.60 -9.83
N GLY A 248 -14.68 -20.90 -9.62
CA GLY A 248 -14.64 -19.46 -9.31
C GLY A 248 -13.87 -19.16 -8.03
N LEU A 249 -13.99 -20.01 -7.01
CA LEU A 249 -13.23 -19.89 -5.78
C LEU A 249 -11.73 -20.13 -6.01
N LEU A 250 -11.36 -21.22 -6.71
CA LEU A 250 -9.97 -21.51 -7.06
C LEU A 250 -9.32 -20.37 -7.87
N ALA A 251 -10.07 -19.71 -8.75
CA ALA A 251 -9.57 -18.56 -9.51
C ALA A 251 -9.22 -17.38 -8.61
N VAL A 252 -10.08 -17.03 -7.64
CA VAL A 252 -9.80 -15.97 -6.66
C VAL A 252 -8.58 -16.30 -5.80
N PHE A 253 -8.44 -17.57 -5.40
CA PHE A 253 -7.27 -18.05 -4.67
C PHE A 253 -5.98 -17.98 -5.47
N ALA A 254 -6.02 -18.33 -6.76
CA ALA A 254 -4.86 -18.25 -7.65
C ALA A 254 -4.39 -16.81 -7.86
N VAL A 255 -5.33 -15.86 -8.01
CA VAL A 255 -4.99 -14.43 -8.08
C VAL A 255 -4.37 -13.97 -6.76
N GLY A 256 -4.94 -14.38 -5.63
CA GLY A 256 -4.42 -14.04 -4.31
C GLY A 256 -3.02 -14.63 -4.03
N SER A 257 -2.71 -15.83 -4.50
CA SER A 257 -1.38 -16.44 -4.32
C SER A 257 -0.29 -15.73 -5.11
N VAL A 258 -0.60 -15.25 -6.32
CA VAL A 258 0.31 -14.40 -7.10
C VAL A 258 0.58 -13.08 -6.37
N ALA A 259 -0.46 -12.43 -5.84
CA ALA A 259 -0.31 -11.21 -5.06
C ALA A 259 0.57 -11.42 -3.80
N CYS A 260 0.38 -12.53 -3.08
CA CYS A 260 1.23 -12.87 -1.93
C CYS A 260 2.69 -13.11 -2.31
N GLY A 261 2.92 -13.73 -3.46
CA GLY A 261 4.27 -13.91 -4.02
C GLY A 261 4.96 -12.58 -4.28
N ALA A 262 4.25 -11.62 -4.88
CA ALA A 262 4.75 -10.27 -5.13
C ALA A 262 5.11 -9.53 -3.82
N SER A 263 4.23 -9.60 -2.82
CA SER A 263 4.49 -9.00 -1.52
C SER A 263 5.65 -9.68 -0.76
N MET A 264 5.84 -11.00 -0.91
CA MET A 264 6.99 -11.72 -0.35
C MET A 264 8.30 -11.27 -0.99
N THR A 265 8.34 -11.11 -2.32
CA THR A 265 9.52 -10.61 -3.02
C THR A 265 9.90 -9.21 -2.54
N ARG A 266 8.92 -8.32 -2.37
CA ARG A 266 9.13 -6.98 -1.81
C ARG A 266 9.75 -7.03 -0.42
N LEU A 267 9.28 -7.90 0.47
CA LEU A 267 9.83 -8.02 1.82
C LEU A 267 11.30 -8.47 1.80
N ILE A 268 11.63 -9.46 0.97
CA ILE A 268 13.00 -9.99 0.86
C ILE A 268 13.94 -8.88 0.36
N GLU A 269 13.52 -8.14 -0.66
CA GLU A 269 14.32 -7.04 -1.19
C GLU A 269 14.49 -5.91 -0.18
N PHE A 270 13.42 -5.51 0.49
CA PHE A 270 13.49 -4.51 1.54
C PHE A 270 14.41 -4.96 2.69
N ALA A 271 14.38 -6.25 3.06
CA ALA A 271 15.27 -6.80 4.08
C ALA A 271 16.74 -6.81 3.66
N ILE A 272 17.03 -7.08 2.38
CA ILE A 272 18.40 -7.03 1.83
C ILE A 272 18.89 -5.58 1.72
N ARG A 273 18.02 -4.68 1.27
CA ARG A 273 18.33 -3.26 1.05
C ARG A 273 18.16 -2.39 2.30
N TYR A 274 17.72 -2.96 3.41
CA TYR A 274 17.52 -2.26 4.67
C TYR A 274 18.78 -1.52 5.18
N HIS A 275 19.98 -2.03 4.85
CA HIS A 275 21.26 -1.41 5.18
C HIS A 275 21.82 -0.50 4.07
N SER A 276 21.17 -0.48 2.90
CA SER A 276 21.52 0.43 1.81
C SER A 276 21.22 1.85 2.26
N LYS A 277 22.13 2.77 1.96
CA LYS A 277 21.99 4.17 2.38
C LYS A 277 21.02 4.95 1.48
N ASP A 278 20.67 4.42 0.31
CA ASP A 278 19.87 5.10 -0.71
C ASP A 278 18.39 4.69 -0.68
N ASN A 279 17.73 5.07 0.41
CA ASN A 279 16.35 4.69 0.68
C ASN A 279 15.36 5.21 -0.37
N PHE A 280 15.60 6.38 -0.98
CA PHE A 280 14.64 6.99 -1.92
C PHE A 280 14.58 6.25 -3.25
N TRP A 281 15.72 5.75 -3.73
CA TRP A 281 15.80 4.95 -4.94
C TRP A 281 15.30 3.53 -4.69
N ASP A 282 15.73 2.92 -3.58
CA ASP A 282 15.37 1.55 -3.21
C ASP A 282 13.86 1.42 -2.96
N HIS A 283 13.24 2.38 -2.26
CA HIS A 283 11.79 2.40 -2.08
C HIS A 283 11.00 2.53 -3.40
N ALA A 284 11.55 3.24 -4.39
CA ALA A 284 10.91 3.35 -5.71
C ALA A 284 11.03 2.04 -6.49
N ILE A 285 12.17 1.35 -6.42
CA ILE A 285 12.35 0.01 -7.01
C ILE A 285 11.42 -1.02 -6.36
N ASP A 286 11.29 -0.98 -5.03
CA ASP A 286 10.47 -1.93 -4.27
C ASP A 286 8.95 -1.77 -4.50
N SER A 287 8.51 -0.78 -5.30
CA SER A 287 7.14 -0.75 -5.81
C SER A 287 6.93 -1.94 -6.77
N GLU A 288 5.91 -2.77 -6.51
CA GLU A 288 5.77 -4.17 -7.00
C GLU A 288 5.93 -4.37 -8.52
N VAL A 289 5.73 -3.33 -9.33
CA VAL A 289 5.77 -3.42 -10.79
C VAL A 289 7.02 -2.76 -11.40
N SER A 290 7.65 -1.82 -10.71
CA SER A 290 8.95 -1.27 -11.13
C SER A 290 10.05 -2.32 -11.01
N PHE A 291 9.92 -3.28 -10.09
CA PHE A 291 10.76 -4.47 -10.05
C PHE A 291 10.61 -5.35 -11.30
N PHE A 292 9.37 -5.66 -11.71
CA PHE A 292 9.12 -6.44 -12.93
C PHE A 292 9.70 -5.72 -14.14
N THR A 293 9.52 -4.41 -14.22
CA THR A 293 10.05 -3.57 -15.28
C THR A 293 11.59 -3.53 -15.23
N ALA A 294 12.21 -3.17 -14.10
CA ALA A 294 13.67 -3.08 -13.93
C ALA A 294 14.39 -4.41 -14.16
N LYS A 295 13.80 -5.53 -13.74
CA LYS A 295 14.34 -6.87 -13.99
C LYS A 295 14.17 -7.28 -15.45
N THR A 296 13.05 -6.92 -16.08
CA THR A 296 12.84 -7.11 -17.52
C THR A 296 13.81 -6.24 -18.33
N THR A 297 14.08 -4.99 -17.91
CA THR A 297 15.06 -4.07 -18.53
C THR A 297 16.50 -4.59 -18.38
N ARG A 298 16.88 -5.15 -17.22
CA ARG A 298 18.17 -5.84 -17.02
C ARG A 298 18.30 -7.12 -17.84
N ILE A 299 17.23 -7.89 -17.97
CA ILE A 299 17.22 -9.13 -18.78
C ILE A 299 17.26 -8.82 -20.29
N LEU A 300 16.63 -7.71 -20.71
CA LEU A 300 16.65 -7.22 -22.10
C LEU A 300 17.94 -6.45 -22.46
N GLY A 301 18.84 -6.21 -21.49
CA GLY A 301 20.13 -5.54 -21.74
C GLY A 301 20.00 -4.08 -22.18
N ILE A 302 18.96 -3.36 -21.74
CA ILE A 302 18.69 -1.97 -22.17
C ILE A 302 19.44 -0.92 -21.32
N VAL A 303 20.29 -1.34 -20.37
CA VAL A 303 21.19 -0.44 -19.63
C VAL A 303 22.59 -1.04 -19.55
#